data_AF-A0A651E0Y7-F1
#
_entry.id   AF-A0A651E0Y7-F1
#
_cell.length_a   1.000
_cell.length_b   1.000
_cell.length_c   1.000
_cell.angle_alpha   90.00
_cell.angle_beta   90.00
_cell.angle_gamma   90.00
#
_symmetry.space_group_name_H-M   'P 1'
#
loop_
_entity.id
_entity.type
_entity.pdbx_description
1 polymer ?
#
loop_
_entity_poly.entity_id
_entity_poly.type
_entity_poly.pdbx_seq_one_letter_code
_entity_poly.pdbx_strand_id
1 'polypeptide(L)'
;MLRTFKAFLQDGRLEWIDDRPHLSNERLQVFVTVLENDADPILKTRGQRMSELLEHLATTNGLDGIDPVQWQQEMRRDRSLPGQ
;
A
#
# COMPACT_ATOMS: atom_id res chain seq x y z
N MET A 1 -0.94 -41.18 -7.61
CA MET A 1 -1.64 -39.92 -7.92
C MET A 1 -0.91 -38.78 -7.22
N LEU A 2 -0.63 -37.67 -7.91
CA LEU A 2 -0.01 -36.49 -7.30
C LEU A 2 -1.10 -35.65 -6.61
N ARG A 3 -0.85 -35.19 -5.38
CA ARG A 3 -1.71 -34.24 -4.68
C ARG A 3 -0.94 -32.94 -4.47
N THR A 4 -1.60 -31.83 -4.75
CA THR A 4 -1.02 -30.49 -4.60
C THR A 4 -1.54 -29.88 -3.31
N PHE A 5 -0.63 -29.37 -2.49
CA PHE A 5 -0.94 -28.69 -1.23
C PHE A 5 -0.45 -27.24 -1.33
N LYS A 6 -1.25 -26.31 -0.80
CA LYS A 6 -0.88 -24.89 -0.78
C LYS A 6 -0.13 -24.58 0.50
N ALA A 7 0.98 -23.88 0.37
CA ALA A 7 1.79 -23.43 1.48
C ALA A 7 2.46 -22.10 1.18
N PHE A 8 2.77 -21.34 2.22
CA PHE A 8 3.78 -20.27 2.16
C PHE A 8 5.16 -20.89 2.34
N LEU A 9 6.16 -20.37 1.62
CA LEU A 9 7.55 -20.71 1.82
C LEU A 9 8.21 -19.57 2.62
N GLN A 10 8.51 -19.82 3.89
CA GLN A 10 9.15 -18.84 4.79
C GLN A 10 10.37 -19.49 5.45
N ASP A 11 11.54 -18.83 5.37
CA ASP A 11 12.80 -19.31 5.96
C ASP A 11 13.16 -20.77 5.60
N GLY A 12 12.83 -21.18 4.37
CA GLY A 12 13.05 -22.54 3.88
C GLY A 12 12.09 -23.59 4.45
N ARG A 13 11.04 -23.16 5.15
CA ARG A 13 9.97 -24.02 5.69
C ARG A 13 8.67 -23.76 4.94
N LEU A 14 7.92 -24.83 4.71
CA LEU A 14 6.57 -24.75 4.13
C LEU A 14 5.55 -24.62 5.26
N GLU A 15 4.77 -23.54 5.25
CA GLU A 15 3.64 -23.29 6.14
C GLU A 15 2.34 -23.56 5.38
N TRP A 16 1.64 -24.64 5.72
CA TRP A 16 0.42 -25.06 5.01
C TRP A 16 -0.73 -24.08 5.23
N ILE A 17 -1.43 -23.72 4.15
CA ILE A 17 -2.54 -22.76 4.19
C ILE A 17 -3.88 -23.47 4.47
N ASP A 18 -4.12 -24.56 3.74
CA ASP A 18 -5.38 -25.31 3.79
C ASP A 18 -5.13 -26.70 4.40
N ASP A 19 -5.10 -27.70 3.53
CA ASP A 19 -4.86 -29.08 3.90
C ASP A 19 -3.35 -29.37 3.96
N ARG A 20 -2.98 -30.34 4.80
CA ARG A 20 -1.59 -30.76 4.98
C ARG A 20 -1.40 -32.20 4.54
N PRO A 21 -0.27 -32.54 3.90
CA PRO A 21 0.05 -33.94 3.65
C PRO A 21 0.15 -34.70 4.98
N HIS A 22 -0.16 -36.00 4.94
CA HIS A 22 0.12 -36.87 6.07
C HIS A 22 1.65 -37.05 6.18
N LEU A 23 2.24 -36.33 7.12
CA LEU A 23 3.68 -36.38 7.38
C LEU A 23 3.97 -37.59 8.28
N SER A 24 4.60 -38.64 7.72
CA SER A 24 5.32 -39.63 8.51
C SER A 24 6.68 -39.04 8.94
N ASN A 25 7.43 -39.72 9.81
CA ASN A 25 8.82 -39.32 10.17
C ASN A 25 9.83 -39.51 9.02
N GLU A 26 9.36 -39.68 7.79
CA GLU A 26 10.18 -39.96 6.61
C GLU A 26 10.42 -38.68 5.82
N ARG A 27 11.54 -38.64 5.08
CA ARG A 27 11.83 -37.54 4.16
C ARG A 27 10.96 -37.67 2.92
N LEU A 28 10.08 -36.71 2.69
CA LEU A 28 9.23 -36.65 1.52
C LEU A 28 9.86 -35.76 0.44
N GLN A 29 9.96 -36.28 -0.79
CA GLN A 29 10.32 -35.47 -1.94
C GLN A 29 9.10 -34.65 -2.37
N VAL A 30 9.30 -33.35 -2.57
CA VAL A 30 8.24 -32.42 -3.00
C VAL A 30 8.71 -31.58 -4.18
N PHE A 31 7.78 -31.22 -5.05
CA PHE A 31 7.98 -30.19 -6.06
C PHE A 31 7.45 -28.87 -5.51
N VAL A 32 8.28 -27.82 -5.54
CA VAL A 32 7.90 -26.48 -5.11
C VAL A 32 7.78 -25.59 -6.35
N THR A 33 6.57 -25.17 -6.65
CA THR A 33 6.30 -24.15 -7.66
C THR A 33 6.00 -22.84 -6.93
N VAL A 34 6.89 -21.86 -7.05
CA VAL A 34 6.66 -20.53 -6.48
C VAL A 34 5.69 -19.78 -7.38
N LEU A 35 4.57 -19.35 -6.82
CA LEU A 35 3.65 -18.45 -7.52
C LEU A 35 4.30 -17.07 -7.55
N GLU A 36 4.51 -16.52 -8.75
CA GLU A 36 4.84 -15.11 -8.88
C GLU A 36 3.66 -14.32 -8.33
N ASN A 37 3.83 -13.77 -7.13
CA ASN A 37 3.00 -12.68 -6.70
C ASN A 37 3.45 -11.52 -7.58
N ASP A 38 2.70 -11.22 -8.63
CA ASP A 38 2.78 -9.92 -9.29
C ASP A 38 2.70 -8.91 -8.15
N ALA A 39 3.86 -8.36 -7.75
CA ALA A 39 3.95 -7.44 -6.63
C ALA A 39 2.86 -6.41 -6.86
N ASP A 40 1.88 -6.44 -5.96
CA ASP A 40 0.54 -5.91 -6.15
C ASP A 40 0.61 -4.69 -7.07
N PRO A 41 0.12 -4.73 -8.33
CA PRO A 41 0.30 -3.61 -9.26
C PRO A 41 -0.19 -2.28 -8.65
N ILE A 42 -1.05 -2.39 -7.64
CA ILE A 42 -1.45 -1.33 -6.71
C ILE A 42 -0.25 -0.60 -6.08
N LEU A 43 0.77 -1.28 -5.55
CA LEU A 43 1.93 -0.64 -4.91
C LEU A 43 2.80 0.13 -5.92
N LYS A 44 3.02 -0.42 -7.11
CA LYS A 44 3.78 0.26 -8.19
C LYS A 44 3.01 1.46 -8.75
N THR A 45 1.68 1.37 -8.84
CA THR A 45 0.84 2.42 -9.43
C THR A 45 0.30 3.43 -8.41
N ARG A 46 0.40 3.15 -7.10
CA ARG A 46 -0.10 4.04 -6.04
C ARG A 46 0.52 5.43 -6.10
N GLY A 47 1.83 5.52 -6.30
CA GLY A 47 2.53 6.80 -6.41
C GLY A 47 2.05 7.61 -7.61
N GLN A 48 1.89 6.94 -8.76
CA GLN A 48 1.44 7.57 -10.00
C GLN A 48 -0.02 8.03 -9.92
N ARG A 49 -0.93 7.19 -9.42
CA ARG A 49 -2.34 7.57 -9.16
C ARG A 49 -2.47 8.72 -8.16
N MET A 50 -1.63 8.74 -7.13
CA MET A 50 -1.61 9.86 -6.17
C MET A 50 -1.17 11.16 -6.85
N SER A 51 -0.12 11.10 -7.68
CA SER A 51 0.35 12.26 -8.45
C SER A 51 -0.74 12.82 -9.36
N GLU A 52 -1.43 11.95 -10.11
CA GLU A 52 -2.51 12.34 -11.02
C GLU A 52 -3.69 13.00 -10.27
N LEU A 53 -4.07 12.46 -9.11
CA LEU A 53 -5.11 13.05 -8.28
C LEU A 53 -4.72 14.42 -7.73
N LEU A 54 -3.47 14.59 -7.29
CA LEU A 54 -2.97 15.87 -6.80
C LEU A 54 -2.89 16.92 -7.92
N GLU A 55 -2.48 16.52 -9.13
CA GLU A 55 -2.46 17.39 -10.30
C GLU A 55 -3.88 17.85 -10.70
N HIS A 56 -4.85 16.92 -10.65
CA HIS A 56 -6.25 17.25 -10.90
C HIS A 56 -6.81 18.23 -9.85
N LEU A 57 -6.48 18.01 -8.57
CA LEU A 57 -6.89 18.92 -7.49
C LEU A 57 -6.26 20.31 -7.63
N ALA A 58 -5.00 20.38 -8.07
CA ALA A 58 -4.30 21.66 -8.29
C ALA A 58 -4.83 22.44 -9.49
N THR A 59 -5.32 21.76 -10.52
CA THR A 59 -5.98 22.40 -11.68
C THR A 59 -7.43 22.78 -11.43
N THR A 60 -8.04 22.20 -10.39
CA THR A 60 -9.36 22.64 -9.95
C THR A 60 -9.21 23.98 -9.22
N ASN A 61 -9.85 25.03 -9.73
CA ASN A 61 -9.81 26.38 -9.15
C ASN A 61 -10.67 26.47 -7.85
N GLY A 62 -10.53 25.49 -6.94
CA GLY A 62 -11.33 25.34 -5.73
C GLY A 62 -10.99 26.33 -4.62
N LEU A 63 -9.98 27.17 -4.82
CA LEU A 63 -9.57 28.24 -3.92
C LEU A 63 -10.09 29.62 -4.40
N ASP A 64 -10.91 29.67 -5.44
CA ASP A 64 -11.58 30.90 -5.86
C ASP A 64 -12.45 31.42 -4.70
N GLY A 65 -12.13 32.62 -4.22
CA GLY A 65 -12.80 33.25 -3.08
C GLY A 65 -12.11 33.08 -1.73
N ILE A 66 -10.96 32.40 -1.66
CA ILE A 66 -10.11 32.40 -0.47
C ILE A 66 -8.99 33.44 -0.66
N ASP A 67 -8.90 34.43 0.22
CA ASP A 67 -7.69 35.25 0.36
C ASP A 67 -6.63 34.42 1.13
N PRO A 68 -5.53 34.01 0.48
CA PRO A 68 -4.52 33.17 1.11
C PRO A 68 -3.87 33.85 2.32
N VAL A 69 -3.76 35.19 2.30
CA VAL A 69 -3.11 35.97 3.36
C VAL A 69 -4.02 36.02 4.58
N GLN A 70 -5.31 36.29 4.38
CA GLN A 70 -6.29 36.31 5.47
C GLN A 70 -6.42 34.91 6.10
N TRP A 71 -6.56 33.85 5.29
CA TRP A 71 -6.63 32.48 5.78
C TRP A 71 -5.39 32.11 6.62
N GLN A 72 -4.20 32.51 6.18
CA GLN A 72 -2.97 32.24 6.91
C GLN A 72 -2.91 32.97 8.25
N GLN A 73 -3.35 34.23 8.30
CA GLN A 73 -3.41 35.02 9.53
C GLN A 73 -4.39 34.41 10.54
N GLU A 74 -5.56 33.97 10.09
CA GLU A 74 -6.55 33.28 10.92
C GLU A 74 -6.00 31.95 11.48
N MET A 75 -5.37 31.13 10.63
CA MET A 75 -4.77 29.86 11.05
C MET A 75 -3.63 30.03 12.05
N ARG A 76 -2.80 31.06 11.86
CA ARG A 76 -1.68 31.36 12.76
C ARG A 76 -2.11 32.13 14.02
N ARG A 77 -3.35 32.61 14.07
CA ARG A 77 -3.83 33.57 15.08
C ARG A 77 -2.87 34.74 15.20
N ASP A 78 -2.48 35.28 14.06
CA ASP A 78 -1.61 36.45 14.03
C ASP A 78 -2.30 37.59 14.78
N ARG A 79 -1.58 38.19 15.71
CA ARG A 79 -2.07 39.29 16.54
C ARG A 79 -1.75 40.58 15.81
N SER A 80 -2.68 41.54 15.80
CA SER A 80 -2.37 42.88 15.33
C SER A 80 -1.16 43.43 16.09
N LEU A 81 -0.18 43.94 15.36
CA LEU A 81 0.94 44.64 15.98
C LEU A 81 0.40 45.89 16.69
N PRO A 82 0.81 46.17 17.93
CA PRO A 82 0.35 47.35 18.63
C PRO A 82 0.85 48.61 17.90
N GLY A 83 -0.07 49.48 17.45
CA GLY A 83 0.26 50.78 16.85
C GLY A 83 -0.34 51.10 15.47
N GLN A 84 -1.31 50.32 14.97
CA GLN A 84 -2.23 50.74 13.90
C GLN A 84 -3.65 50.89 14.44
#